data_AF-A0A929G307-F1
#
_entry.id   AF-A0A929G307-F1
#
_cell.length_a   1.000
_cell.length_b   1.000
_cell.length_c   1.000
_cell.angle_alpha   90.00
_cell.angle_beta   90.00
_cell.angle_gamma   90.00
#
_symmetry.space_group_name_H-M   'P 1'
#
loop_
_entity.id
_entity.type
_entity.pdbx_description
1 polymer ?
#
loop_
_entity_poly.entity_id
_entity_poly.type
_entity_poly.pdbx_seq_one_letter_code
_entity_poly.pdbx_strand_id
1 'polypeptide(L)'
;MIKQISQESKKCWWCGSDANSGEHRHKKSDLKRIFGKKFEGKPVIIKNNKIIEIQGPNSKLLKFKKVLCKKCNNEVSQPFDKAYDRFISYIETNRDLIIKSEKIDFTKIFETNALECKKNVFRYYIKHIACRLATNNYSIEPEIIDYLNGKCNLKYIYIKFEIRYDIISFMKKIKKEIPDFGNLYLGPFRYVKPNKETDMVNLVHSYINYQWF
;
A
#
# COMPACT_ATOMS: atom_id res chain seq x y z
N MET A 1 -18.34 11.61 2.02
CA MET A 1 -18.24 11.31 0.58
C MET A 1 -17.04 12.07 0.03
N ILE A 2 -16.10 11.37 -0.62
CA ILE A 2 -14.77 11.91 -0.97
C ILE A 2 -14.91 13.12 -1.90
N LYS A 3 -14.16 14.18 -1.63
CA LYS A 3 -14.14 15.40 -2.44
C LYS A 3 -12.73 15.74 -2.87
N GLN A 4 -12.60 16.27 -4.08
CA GLN A 4 -11.37 16.93 -4.50
C GLN A 4 -11.22 18.25 -3.72
N ILE A 5 -10.00 18.55 -3.30
CA ILE A 5 -9.63 19.74 -2.54
C ILE A 5 -8.74 20.59 -3.42
N SER A 6 -8.99 21.90 -3.45
CA SER A 6 -8.31 22.86 -4.32
C SER A 6 -6.84 23.08 -3.96
N GLN A 7 -6.44 22.86 -2.71
CA GLN A 7 -5.08 23.12 -2.23
C GLN A 7 -4.51 21.97 -1.40
N GLU A 8 -3.19 21.81 -1.50
CA GLU A 8 -2.43 20.84 -0.71
C GLU A 8 -2.43 21.26 0.77
N SER A 9 -2.99 20.40 1.62
CA SER A 9 -3.01 20.62 3.07
C SER A 9 -1.62 20.43 3.68
N LYS A 10 -1.16 21.43 4.44
CA LYS A 10 0.04 21.30 5.29
C LYS A 10 -0.24 20.55 6.61
N LYS A 11 -1.45 20.02 6.78
CA LYS A 11 -1.89 19.32 7.99
C LYS A 11 -1.94 17.81 7.78
N CYS A 12 -1.66 17.09 8.85
CA CYS A 12 -1.77 15.66 8.96
C CYS A 12 -3.24 15.28 8.75
N TRP A 13 -3.53 14.50 7.71
CA TRP A 13 -4.91 14.12 7.41
C TRP A 13 -5.57 13.28 8.52
N TRP A 14 -4.76 12.66 9.39
CA TRP A 14 -5.26 11.81 10.48
C TRP A 14 -5.58 12.60 11.74
N CYS A 15 -4.68 13.47 12.21
CA CYS A 15 -4.82 14.16 13.50
C CYS A 15 -4.88 15.69 13.43
N GLY A 16 -4.73 16.29 12.25
CA GLY A 16 -4.76 17.74 12.07
C GLY A 16 -3.49 18.51 12.48
N SER A 17 -2.49 17.87 13.09
CA SER A 17 -1.17 18.49 13.38
C SER A 17 -0.38 18.80 12.10
N ASP A 18 0.80 19.41 12.18
CA ASP A 18 1.59 19.70 10.98
C ASP A 18 2.11 18.44 10.27
N ALA A 19 1.94 18.40 8.95
CA ALA A 19 2.37 17.28 8.11
C ALA A 19 3.87 17.37 7.80
N ASN A 20 4.67 16.63 8.55
CA ASN A 20 6.13 16.63 8.47
C ASN A 20 6.76 15.28 8.11
N SER A 21 5.93 14.26 7.81
CA SER A 21 6.34 12.91 7.44
C SER A 21 5.66 12.44 6.15
N GLY A 22 6.41 11.71 5.33
CA GLY A 22 5.91 11.07 4.12
C GLY A 22 5.95 9.56 4.26
N GLU A 23 4.79 8.92 4.12
CA GLU A 23 4.64 7.47 4.10
C GLU A 23 5.27 6.89 2.82
N HIS A 24 5.75 5.64 2.89
CA HIS A 24 6.30 4.96 1.73
C HIS A 24 5.19 4.52 0.76
N ARG A 25 5.37 4.77 -0.55
CA ARG A 25 4.46 4.26 -1.60
C ARG A 25 4.56 2.75 -1.74
N HIS A 26 5.75 2.23 -1.50
CA HIS A 26 6.08 0.82 -1.39
C HIS A 26 6.87 0.65 -0.12
N LYS A 27 6.46 -0.24 0.78
CA LYS A 27 7.05 -0.33 2.11
C LYS A 27 8.56 -0.53 2.00
N LYS A 28 9.30 0.15 2.85
CA LYS A 28 10.77 0.04 2.87
C LYS A 28 11.25 -1.40 3.13
N SER A 29 10.55 -2.16 3.99
CA SER A 29 10.87 -3.56 4.25
C SER A 29 10.68 -4.40 2.99
N ASP A 30 9.61 -4.20 2.23
CA ASP A 30 9.38 -4.90 0.96
C ASP A 30 10.44 -4.58 -0.08
N LEU A 31 10.80 -3.30 -0.23
CA LEU A 31 11.88 -2.88 -1.12
C LEU A 31 13.21 -3.58 -0.78
N LYS A 32 13.52 -3.70 0.50
CA LYS A 32 14.72 -4.42 0.96
C LYS A 32 14.64 -5.92 0.76
N ARG A 33 13.43 -6.49 0.91
CA ARG A 33 13.20 -7.92 0.75
C ARG A 33 13.38 -8.35 -0.70
N ILE A 34 12.90 -7.51 -1.62
CA ILE A 34 12.88 -7.78 -3.05
C ILE A 34 14.20 -7.38 -3.73
N PHE A 35 14.76 -6.22 -3.38
CA PHE A 35 15.93 -5.68 -4.05
C PHE A 35 17.19 -5.71 -3.17
N GLY A 36 17.16 -6.33 -1.99
CA GLY A 36 18.29 -6.36 -1.07
C GLY A 36 18.48 -5.07 -0.25
N LYS A 37 19.28 -5.16 0.83
CA LYS A 37 19.42 -4.08 1.83
C LYS A 37 20.02 -2.79 1.26
N LYS A 38 20.95 -2.93 0.32
CA LYS A 38 21.68 -1.84 -0.35
C LYS A 38 21.23 -1.62 -1.80
N PHE A 39 20.13 -2.24 -2.23
CA PHE A 39 19.81 -2.41 -3.65
C PHE A 39 20.92 -3.19 -4.35
N GLU A 40 20.81 -4.50 -4.26
CA GLU A 40 21.62 -5.43 -5.04
C GLU A 40 21.20 -5.27 -6.51
N GLY A 41 22.15 -4.89 -7.37
CA GLY A 41 21.89 -4.48 -8.75
C GLY A 41 21.63 -2.97 -8.92
N LYS A 42 20.93 -2.60 -10.00
CA LYS A 42 20.54 -1.20 -10.29
C LYS A 42 19.02 -1.07 -10.41
N PRO A 43 18.24 -1.13 -9.30
CA PRO A 43 16.80 -0.91 -9.36
C PRO A 43 16.48 0.46 -9.92
N VAL A 44 15.38 0.53 -10.67
CA VAL A 44 14.89 1.76 -11.29
C VAL A 44 13.41 1.95 -10.99
N ILE A 45 12.97 3.20 -10.96
CA ILE A 45 11.55 3.55 -11.03
C ILE A 45 11.22 3.78 -12.50
N ILE A 46 10.22 3.07 -13.00
CA ILE A 46 9.60 3.35 -14.29
C ILE A 46 8.33 4.16 -14.04
N LYS A 47 8.29 5.40 -14.54
CA LYS A 47 7.14 6.30 -14.40
C LYS A 47 6.99 7.16 -15.65
N ASN A 48 5.80 7.21 -16.24
CA ASN A 48 5.51 8.01 -17.44
C ASN A 48 6.53 7.76 -18.57
N ASN A 49 6.83 6.49 -18.84
CA ASN A 49 7.85 6.05 -19.82
C ASN A 49 9.27 6.57 -19.57
N LYS A 50 9.56 7.07 -18.36
CA LYS A 50 10.91 7.46 -17.93
C LYS A 50 11.48 6.45 -16.97
N ILE A 51 12.77 6.17 -17.13
CA ILE A 51 13.57 5.37 -16.22
C ILE A 51 14.29 6.33 -15.28
N ILE A 52 14.13 6.12 -13.98
CA ILE A 52 14.73 6.95 -12.94
C ILE A 52 15.53 6.03 -12.02
N GLU A 53 16.84 6.22 -11.98
CA GLU A 53 17.70 5.49 -11.05
C GLU A 53 17.41 5.85 -9.60
N ILE A 54 17.49 4.85 -8.72
CA ILE A 54 17.26 5.06 -7.29
C ILE A 54 18.46 4.61 -6.46
N GLN A 55 18.87 5.49 -5.55
CA GLN A 55 20.09 5.31 -4.74
C GLN A 55 19.89 4.40 -3.52
N GLY A 56 18.64 4.02 -3.20
CA GLY A 56 18.38 3.18 -2.05
C GLY A 56 16.93 3.19 -1.57
N PRO A 57 16.59 2.27 -0.64
CA PRO A 57 15.21 2.07 -0.17
C PRO A 57 14.67 3.24 0.67
N ASN A 58 15.51 4.22 1.02
CA ASN A 58 15.11 5.44 1.72
C ASN A 58 14.80 6.63 0.78
N SER A 59 14.93 6.45 -0.54
CA SER A 59 14.78 7.55 -1.50
C SER A 59 13.43 8.27 -1.31
N LYS A 60 13.46 9.61 -1.36
CA LYS A 60 12.25 10.45 -1.33
C LYS A 60 11.30 10.13 -2.49
N LEU A 61 11.86 9.63 -3.61
CA LEU A 61 11.08 9.19 -4.77
C LEU A 61 10.16 8.01 -4.43
N LEU A 62 10.45 7.23 -3.38
CA LEU A 62 9.65 6.07 -2.96
C LEU A 62 8.59 6.43 -1.92
N LYS A 63 8.40 7.73 -1.63
CA LYS A 63 7.47 8.22 -0.62
C LYS A 63 6.34 9.04 -1.23
N PHE A 64 5.20 9.05 -0.56
CA PHE A 64 4.14 10.02 -0.76
C PHE A 64 4.61 11.42 -0.35
N LYS A 65 3.83 12.44 -0.71
CA LYS A 65 4.02 13.79 -0.17
C LYS A 65 3.87 13.77 1.35
N LYS A 66 4.37 14.81 2.03
CA LYS A 66 4.26 14.92 3.48
C LYS A 66 2.81 15.30 3.83
N VAL A 67 1.99 14.28 4.06
CA VAL A 67 0.57 14.42 4.40
C VAL A 67 0.23 13.87 5.80
N LEU A 68 1.24 13.39 6.52
CA LEU A 68 1.13 12.89 7.90
C LEU A 68 2.13 13.60 8.81
N CYS A 69 1.84 13.64 10.11
CA CYS A 69 2.85 13.95 11.12
C CYS A 69 3.65 12.69 11.49
N LYS A 70 4.86 12.87 12.03
CA LYS A 70 5.71 11.75 12.49
C LYS A 70 5.01 10.83 13.50
N LYS A 71 4.26 11.39 14.45
CA LYS A 71 3.55 10.62 15.48
C LYS A 71 2.55 9.64 14.85
N CYS A 72 1.65 10.13 14.00
CA CYS A 72 0.70 9.26 13.28
C CYS A 72 1.40 8.25 12.38
N ASN A 73 2.46 8.68 11.69
CA ASN A 73 3.15 7.85 10.71
C ASN A 73 4.02 6.74 11.31
N ASN A 74 4.55 6.93 12.52
CA ASN A 74 5.58 6.06 13.10
C ASN A 74 5.13 5.38 14.39
N GLU A 75 4.38 6.08 15.25
CA GLU A 75 3.97 5.58 16.57
C GLU A 75 2.57 4.98 16.50
N VAL A 76 1.58 5.78 16.07
CA VAL A 76 0.18 5.35 16.03
C VAL A 76 -0.02 4.18 15.07
N SER A 77 0.61 4.21 13.89
CA SER A 77 0.49 3.12 12.91
C SER A 77 1.41 1.93 13.17
N GLN A 78 2.29 1.97 14.18
CA GLN A 78 3.28 0.93 14.42
C GLN A 78 2.66 -0.48 14.50
N PRO A 79 1.51 -0.71 15.18
CA PRO A 79 0.88 -2.03 15.20
C PRO A 79 0.44 -2.50 13.80
N PHE A 80 0.06 -1.57 12.92
CA PHE A 80 -0.38 -1.86 11.55
C PHE A 80 0.81 -2.28 10.70
N ASP A 81 1.91 -1.53 10.84
CA ASP A 81 3.16 -1.80 10.15
C ASP A 81 3.72 -3.18 10.51
N LYS A 82 3.72 -3.54 11.81
CA LYS A 82 4.14 -4.85 12.30
C LYS A 82 3.24 -5.99 11.80
N ALA A 83 1.93 -5.80 11.82
CA ALA A 83 0.98 -6.81 11.33
C ALA A 83 1.14 -7.05 9.83
N TYR A 84 1.33 -5.99 9.04
CA TYR A 84 1.62 -6.09 7.62
C TYR A 84 2.94 -6.83 7.35
N ASP A 85 4.02 -6.50 8.08
CA ASP A 85 5.33 -7.16 7.87
C ASP A 85 5.24 -8.69 8.10
N ARG A 86 4.49 -9.13 9.12
CA ARG A 86 4.21 -10.55 9.36
C ARG A 86 3.36 -11.17 8.25
N PHE A 87 2.30 -10.48 7.85
CA PHE A 87 1.42 -10.91 6.78
C PHE A 87 2.20 -11.14 5.48
N ILE A 88 2.95 -10.14 5.01
CA ILE A 88 3.65 -10.25 3.73
C ILE A 88 4.78 -11.27 3.77
N SER A 89 5.47 -11.42 4.92
CA SER A 89 6.46 -12.48 5.10
C SER A 89 5.83 -13.87 4.99
N TYR A 90 4.64 -14.07 5.55
CA TYR A 90 3.91 -15.32 5.39
C TYR A 90 3.52 -15.59 3.93
N ILE A 91 3.03 -14.56 3.23
CA ILE A 91 2.65 -14.68 1.81
C ILE A 91 3.84 -15.16 0.96
N GLU A 92 5.03 -14.59 1.18
CA GLU A 92 6.22 -15.00 0.44
C GLU A 92 6.65 -16.43 0.75
N THR A 93 6.76 -16.80 2.03
CA THR A 93 7.22 -18.14 2.43
C THR A 93 6.23 -19.24 2.05
N ASN A 94 4.94 -18.93 1.96
CA ASN A 94 3.87 -19.90 1.71
C ASN A 94 3.23 -19.74 0.33
N ARG A 95 3.94 -19.10 -0.60
CA ARG A 95 3.39 -18.69 -1.89
C ARG A 95 2.75 -19.83 -2.67
N ASP A 96 3.46 -20.95 -2.87
CA ASP A 96 2.96 -22.07 -3.67
C ASP A 96 1.70 -22.69 -3.05
N LEU A 97 1.64 -22.74 -1.72
CA LEU A 97 0.46 -23.20 -0.99
C LEU A 97 -0.72 -22.23 -1.17
N ILE A 98 -0.49 -20.93 -1.11
CA ILE A 98 -1.53 -19.91 -1.31
C ILE A 98 -2.06 -19.95 -2.75
N ILE A 99 -1.18 -20.08 -3.74
CA ILE A 99 -1.60 -20.23 -5.14
C ILE A 99 -2.45 -21.49 -5.32
N LYS A 100 -2.04 -22.62 -4.74
CA LYS A 100 -2.79 -23.88 -4.86
C LYS A 100 -4.13 -23.87 -4.12
N SER A 101 -4.18 -23.24 -2.96
CA SER A 101 -5.37 -23.25 -2.10
C SER A 101 -6.32 -22.06 -2.32
N GLU A 102 -5.84 -21.02 -3.00
CA GLU A 102 -6.51 -19.72 -3.21
C GLU A 102 -7.00 -19.06 -1.92
N LYS A 103 -6.36 -19.40 -0.79
CA LYS A 103 -6.78 -18.98 0.54
C LYS A 103 -5.59 -18.47 1.33
N ILE A 104 -5.85 -17.41 2.10
CA ILE A 104 -4.92 -16.90 3.11
C ILE A 104 -5.57 -17.10 4.46
N ASP A 105 -5.01 -18.02 5.24
CA ASP A 105 -5.47 -18.30 6.60
C ASP A 105 -4.71 -17.43 7.60
N PHE A 106 -5.39 -16.42 8.14
CA PHE A 106 -4.80 -15.50 9.12
C PHE A 106 -4.43 -16.17 10.44
N THR A 107 -5.03 -17.31 10.77
CA THR A 107 -4.69 -18.05 12.00
C THR A 107 -3.31 -18.68 11.93
N LYS A 108 -2.81 -18.98 10.71
CA LYS A 108 -1.45 -19.47 10.48
C LYS A 108 -0.39 -18.35 10.50
N ILE A 109 -0.83 -17.09 10.37
CA ILE A 109 0.06 -15.91 10.41
C ILE A 109 0.21 -15.39 11.84
N PHE A 110 -0.90 -15.46 12.60
CA PHE A 110 -1.04 -14.86 13.91
C PHE A 110 -1.55 -15.90 14.91
N GLU A 111 -0.62 -16.45 15.70
CA GLU A 111 -0.91 -17.46 16.74
C GLU A 111 -1.85 -16.93 17.84
N THR A 112 -1.74 -15.63 18.15
CA THR A 112 -2.59 -14.96 19.14
C THR A 112 -3.25 -13.73 18.52
N ASN A 113 -4.47 -13.41 18.97
CA ASN A 113 -5.23 -12.23 18.54
C ASN A 113 -5.36 -12.09 17.01
N ALA A 114 -5.57 -13.21 16.30
CA ALA A 114 -5.60 -13.26 14.84
C ALA A 114 -6.59 -12.26 14.21
N LEU A 115 -7.76 -12.06 14.85
CA LEU A 115 -8.76 -11.10 14.38
C LEU A 115 -8.26 -9.65 14.45
N GLU A 116 -7.61 -9.26 15.55
CA GLU A 116 -7.08 -7.90 15.69
C GLU A 116 -5.86 -7.67 14.80
N CYS A 117 -5.01 -8.67 14.65
CA CYS A 117 -3.90 -8.62 13.70
C CYS A 117 -4.40 -8.50 12.25
N LYS A 118 -5.47 -9.22 11.89
CA LYS A 118 -6.16 -9.07 10.61
C LYS A 118 -6.68 -7.64 10.40
N LYS A 119 -7.32 -7.05 11.42
CA LYS A 119 -7.74 -5.64 11.37
C LYS A 119 -6.55 -4.71 11.18
N ASN A 120 -5.42 -4.96 11.85
CA ASN A 120 -4.19 -4.17 11.69
C ASN A 120 -3.58 -4.28 10.29
N VAL A 121 -3.64 -5.46 9.65
CA VAL A 121 -3.27 -5.60 8.23
C VAL A 121 -4.16 -4.72 7.35
N PHE A 122 -5.48 -4.70 7.58
CA PHE A 122 -6.37 -3.82 6.84
C PHE A 122 -6.11 -2.34 7.14
N ARG A 123 -5.91 -1.95 8.40
CA ARG A 123 -5.55 -0.57 8.78
C ARG A 123 -4.27 -0.10 8.10
N TYR A 124 -3.29 -0.98 7.87
CA TYR A 124 -2.12 -0.66 7.05
C TYR A 124 -2.52 -0.27 5.61
N TYR A 125 -3.34 -1.08 4.94
CA TYR A 125 -3.82 -0.76 3.59
C TYR A 125 -4.69 0.50 3.58
N ILE A 126 -5.55 0.71 4.58
CA ILE A 126 -6.37 1.92 4.69
C ILE A 126 -5.52 3.17 4.89
N LYS A 127 -4.49 3.12 5.75
CA LYS A 127 -3.50 4.21 5.90
C LYS A 127 -2.83 4.52 4.56
N HIS A 128 -2.46 3.50 3.80
CA HIS A 128 -1.84 3.66 2.47
C HIS A 128 -2.80 4.33 1.48
N ILE A 129 -4.05 3.86 1.40
CA ILE A 129 -5.12 4.47 0.59
C ILE A 129 -5.33 5.93 0.97
N ALA A 130 -5.43 6.24 2.27
CA ALA A 130 -5.62 7.61 2.75
C ALA A 130 -4.41 8.52 2.44
N CYS A 131 -3.18 8.03 2.62
CA CYS A 131 -1.98 8.78 2.21
C CYS A 131 -2.00 9.10 0.71
N ARG A 132 -2.47 8.15 -0.10
CA ARG A 132 -2.59 8.32 -1.54
C ARG A 132 -3.66 9.34 -1.91
N LEU A 133 -4.85 9.26 -1.30
CA LEU A 133 -5.93 10.24 -1.47
C LEU A 133 -5.44 11.66 -1.13
N ALA A 134 -4.89 11.84 0.08
CA ALA A 134 -4.38 13.12 0.54
C ALA A 134 -3.25 13.68 -0.36
N THR A 135 -2.35 12.82 -0.84
CA THR A 135 -1.28 13.22 -1.77
C THR A 135 -1.82 13.74 -3.11
N ASN A 136 -2.99 13.27 -3.53
CA ASN A 136 -3.68 13.70 -4.75
C ASN A 136 -4.78 14.74 -4.46
N ASN A 137 -4.72 15.42 -3.30
CA ASN A 137 -5.66 16.45 -2.87
C ASN A 137 -7.11 15.96 -2.82
N TYR A 138 -7.36 14.76 -2.30
CA TYR A 138 -8.70 14.30 -1.96
C TYR A 138 -8.91 14.28 -0.44
N SER A 139 -10.14 14.58 -0.02
CA SER A 139 -10.54 14.54 1.39
C SER A 139 -10.48 13.12 1.94
N ILE A 140 -10.15 13.02 3.23
CA ILE A 140 -10.24 11.78 3.98
C ILE A 140 -11.51 11.83 4.82
N GLU A 141 -12.34 10.80 4.69
CA GLU A 141 -13.59 10.72 5.43
C GLU A 141 -13.35 10.51 6.93
N PRO A 142 -14.13 11.13 7.82
CA PRO A 142 -14.02 10.91 9.26
C PRO A 142 -14.11 9.44 9.66
N GLU A 143 -14.95 8.65 8.98
CA GLU A 143 -15.10 7.21 9.25
C GLU A 143 -13.80 6.43 8.99
N ILE A 144 -12.97 6.86 8.04
CA ILE A 144 -11.63 6.28 7.82
C ILE A 144 -10.74 6.54 9.04
N ILE A 145 -10.78 7.76 9.58
CA ILE A 145 -10.01 8.14 10.75
C ILE A 145 -10.49 7.35 11.98
N ASP A 146 -11.79 7.24 12.17
CA ASP A 146 -12.38 6.47 13.27
C ASP A 146 -12.04 4.99 13.19
N TYR A 147 -12.05 4.38 12.00
CA TYR A 147 -11.64 3.00 11.80
C TYR A 147 -10.17 2.77 12.15
N LEU A 148 -9.29 3.67 11.69
CA LEU A 148 -7.86 3.61 12.02
C LEU A 148 -7.63 3.77 13.53
N ASN A 149 -8.47 4.55 14.21
CA ASN A 149 -8.46 4.68 15.67
C ASN A 149 -9.20 3.55 16.42
N GLY A 150 -9.72 2.55 15.70
CA GLY A 150 -10.41 1.40 16.29
C GLY A 150 -11.82 1.70 16.83
N LYS A 151 -12.44 2.80 16.42
CA LYS A 151 -13.76 3.25 16.91
C LYS A 151 -14.94 2.71 16.11
N CYS A 152 -14.72 2.26 14.87
CA CYS A 152 -15.78 1.73 14.01
C CYS A 152 -15.26 0.64 13.05
N ASN A 153 -16.19 0.01 12.33
CA ASN A 153 -15.90 -0.81 11.15
C ASN A 153 -16.25 -0.02 9.88
N LEU A 154 -15.45 -0.17 8.82
CA LEU A 154 -15.70 0.50 7.54
C LEU A 154 -16.76 -0.22 6.72
N LYS A 155 -17.70 0.53 6.16
CA LYS A 155 -18.75 -0.01 5.26
C LYS A 155 -18.45 0.16 3.77
N TYR A 156 -17.74 1.21 3.38
CA TYR A 156 -17.60 1.64 1.98
C TYR A 156 -16.20 1.43 1.41
N ILE A 157 -15.43 0.50 1.96
CA ILE A 157 -14.11 0.13 1.42
C ILE A 157 -14.09 -1.37 1.13
N TYR A 158 -13.76 -1.71 -0.10
CA TYR A 158 -13.59 -3.07 -0.57
C TYR A 158 -12.11 -3.33 -0.90
N ILE A 159 -11.52 -4.31 -0.22
CA ILE A 159 -10.15 -4.77 -0.47
C ILE A 159 -10.24 -6.20 -0.99
N LYS A 160 -9.70 -6.43 -2.19
CA LYS A 160 -9.61 -7.74 -2.81
C LYS A 160 -8.14 -8.15 -2.94
N PHE A 161 -7.82 -9.36 -2.49
CA PHE A 161 -6.58 -10.03 -2.87
C PHE A 161 -6.87 -10.91 -4.08
N GLU A 162 -6.02 -10.85 -5.09
CA GLU A 162 -6.19 -11.58 -6.34
C GLU A 162 -4.88 -12.25 -6.72
N ILE A 163 -4.98 -13.48 -7.22
CA ILE A 163 -3.86 -14.21 -7.82
C ILE A 163 -3.92 -13.96 -9.33
N ARG A 164 -2.82 -13.46 -9.89
CA ARG A 164 -2.72 -13.16 -11.33
C ARG A 164 -2.11 -14.34 -12.06
N TYR A 165 -2.93 -15.35 -12.35
CA TYR A 165 -2.50 -16.59 -13.01
C TYR A 165 -1.83 -16.37 -14.38
N ASP A 166 -2.23 -15.32 -15.09
CA ASP A 166 -1.60 -14.89 -16.34
C ASP A 166 -0.13 -14.49 -16.11
N ILE A 167 0.13 -13.70 -15.08
CA ILE A 167 1.47 -13.28 -14.68
C ILE A 167 2.28 -14.46 -14.15
N ILE A 168 1.70 -15.33 -13.32
CA ILE A 168 2.36 -16.54 -12.83
C ILE A 168 2.80 -17.43 -14.00
N SER A 169 1.90 -17.65 -14.96
CA SER A 169 2.17 -18.48 -16.14
C SER A 169 3.28 -17.88 -17.01
N PHE A 170 3.25 -16.56 -17.21
CA PHE A 170 4.29 -15.83 -17.91
C PHE A 170 5.65 -15.96 -17.22
N MET A 171 5.71 -15.73 -15.90
CA MET A 171 6.94 -15.86 -15.12
C MET A 171 7.48 -17.29 -15.11
N LYS A 172 6.63 -18.32 -15.04
CA LYS A 172 7.08 -19.72 -15.14
C LYS A 172 7.78 -20.02 -16.47
N LYS A 173 7.36 -19.39 -17.56
CA LYS A 173 8.01 -19.53 -18.87
C LYS A 173 9.37 -18.81 -18.90
N ILE A 174 9.41 -17.57 -18.41
CA ILE A 174 10.60 -16.72 -18.50
C ILE A 174 11.68 -17.06 -17.47
N LYS A 175 11.31 -17.62 -16.31
CA LYS A 175 12.27 -17.97 -15.24
C LYS A 175 13.35 -18.97 -15.68
N LYS A 176 13.13 -19.68 -16.80
CA LYS A 176 14.13 -20.55 -17.42
C LYS A 176 15.27 -19.79 -18.12
N GLU A 177 15.00 -18.56 -18.53
CA GLU A 177 15.90 -17.74 -19.36
C GLU A 177 16.43 -16.52 -18.59
N ILE A 178 15.69 -16.04 -17.61
CA ILE A 178 15.98 -14.81 -16.88
C ILE A 178 15.86 -15.05 -15.36
N PRO A 179 16.89 -14.70 -14.55
CA PRO A 179 16.82 -14.80 -13.09
C PRO A 179 15.68 -13.96 -12.52
N ASP A 180 15.20 -14.33 -11.33
CA ASP A 180 14.03 -13.72 -10.69
C ASP A 180 14.26 -12.22 -10.43
N PHE A 181 13.69 -11.36 -11.28
CA PHE A 181 13.71 -9.92 -11.08
C PHE A 181 12.49 -9.52 -10.26
N GLY A 182 12.75 -9.09 -9.04
CA GLY A 182 11.74 -8.50 -8.19
C GLY A 182 11.08 -7.28 -8.82
N ASN A 183 9.77 -7.07 -8.56
CA ASN A 183 9.11 -5.80 -8.84
C ASN A 183 8.15 -5.42 -7.72
N LEU A 184 7.82 -4.14 -7.69
CA LEU A 184 6.67 -3.64 -6.96
C LEU A 184 5.94 -2.63 -7.84
N TYR A 185 4.63 -2.77 -7.95
CA TYR A 185 3.84 -1.89 -8.80
C TYR A 185 2.71 -1.24 -8.02
N LEU A 186 2.60 0.08 -8.18
CA LEU A 186 1.47 0.85 -7.69
C LEU A 186 0.66 1.28 -8.91
N GLY A 187 -0.50 0.66 -9.11
CA GLY A 187 -1.40 0.91 -10.23
C GLY A 187 -1.89 2.35 -10.28
N PRO A 188 -2.54 2.80 -11.36
CA PRO A 188 -3.01 4.17 -11.50
C PRO A 188 -4.02 4.56 -10.41
N PHE A 189 -4.07 5.85 -10.06
CA PHE A 189 -5.11 6.38 -9.18
C PHE A 189 -6.30 6.76 -10.07
N ARG A 190 -7.35 5.95 -10.06
CA ARG A 190 -8.56 6.18 -10.87
C ARG A 190 -9.73 6.56 -9.98
N TYR A 191 -10.60 7.42 -10.49
CA TYR A 191 -11.79 7.83 -9.78
C TYR A 191 -12.95 8.06 -10.75
N VAL A 192 -14.18 7.99 -10.24
CA VAL A 192 -15.42 8.28 -10.96
C VAL A 192 -16.16 9.40 -10.24
N LYS A 193 -16.50 10.45 -10.98
CA LYS A 193 -17.33 11.56 -10.49
C LYS A 193 -18.78 11.37 -10.96
N PRO A 194 -19.80 11.78 -10.19
CA PRO A 194 -21.21 11.69 -10.63
C PRO A 194 -21.51 12.60 -11.83
N ASN A 195 -20.84 13.75 -11.93
CA ASN A 195 -20.86 14.63 -13.10
C ASN A 195 -19.49 15.35 -13.22
N LYS A 196 -19.28 16.12 -14.30
CA LYS A 196 -17.99 16.80 -14.53
C LYS A 196 -17.79 18.05 -13.67
N GLU A 197 -18.88 18.68 -13.25
CA GLU A 197 -18.88 19.99 -12.57
C GLU A 197 -18.67 19.88 -11.06
N THR A 198 -18.82 18.67 -10.52
CA THR A 198 -18.68 18.41 -9.08
C THR A 198 -17.27 18.00 -8.68
N ASP A 199 -16.87 18.39 -7.48
CA ASP A 199 -15.67 17.88 -6.81
C ASP A 199 -15.89 16.54 -6.11
N MET A 200 -17.14 16.05 -6.11
CA MET A 200 -17.50 14.79 -5.47
C MET A 200 -16.97 13.59 -6.25
N VAL A 201 -16.49 12.58 -5.53
CA VAL A 201 -16.04 11.31 -6.07
C VAL A 201 -16.90 10.18 -5.51
N ASN A 202 -17.49 9.40 -6.42
CA ASN A 202 -18.32 8.24 -6.09
C ASN A 202 -17.49 6.99 -5.83
N LEU A 203 -16.41 6.82 -6.62
CA LEU A 203 -15.56 5.64 -6.56
C LEU A 203 -14.12 6.04 -6.75
N VAL A 204 -13.24 5.50 -5.91
CA VAL A 204 -11.80 5.51 -6.12
C VAL A 204 -11.35 4.06 -6.25
N HIS A 205 -10.54 3.79 -7.27
CA HIS A 205 -9.99 2.47 -7.53
C HIS A 205 -8.50 2.57 -7.82
N SER A 206 -7.74 1.71 -7.15
CA SER A 206 -6.37 1.38 -7.51
C SER A 206 -6.01 -0.02 -7.04
N TYR A 207 -4.80 -0.46 -7.37
CA TYR A 207 -4.25 -1.75 -6.96
C TYR A 207 -2.75 -1.62 -6.70
N ILE A 208 -2.22 -2.55 -5.91
CA ILE A 208 -0.80 -2.71 -5.63
C ILE A 208 -0.47 -4.14 -6.03
N ASN A 209 0.54 -4.31 -6.88
CA ASN A 209 1.08 -5.64 -7.15
C ASN A 209 2.36 -5.82 -6.34
N TYR A 210 2.44 -6.99 -5.72
CA TYR A 210 3.57 -7.41 -4.95
C TYR A 210 4.33 -8.49 -5.73
N GLN A 211 5.50 -8.15 -6.27
CA GLN A 211 6.27 -8.99 -7.19
C GLN A 211 5.50 -9.35 -8.48
N TRP A 212 6.15 -10.02 -9.44
CA TRP A 212 5.54 -10.39 -10.72
C TRP A 212 4.73 -11.67 -10.51
N PHE A 213 3.84 -11.68 -9.51
CA PHE A 213 3.12 -12.87 -9.10
C PHE A 213 1.63 -12.60 -9.04
#